data_AF-A0A967D6R5-F1
#
_entry.id   AF-A0A967D6R5-F1
#
_cell.length_a   1.000
_cell.length_b   1.000
_cell.length_c   1.000
_cell.angle_alpha   90.00
_cell.angle_beta   90.00
_cell.angle_gamma   90.00
#
_symmetry.space_group_name_H-M   'P 1'
#
loop_
_entity.id
_entity.type
_entity.pdbx_description
1 polymer ?
#
loop_
_entity_poly.entity_id
_entity_poly.type
_entity_poly.pdbx_seq_one_letter_code
_entity_poly.pdbx_strand_id
1 'polypeptide(L)'
;MMITFNEMLREQIVGHLANHDRRTYPLEGRRHAAVAITIVDSDPVLHDGEQPLEPEFSDMSMVPGDTRGLDGRMIGVAGGAAFLLCRRAPRLNSHSGQWALPGGRIDDGEDAVTAALRETDEELGLRLG
;
A
#
# COMPACT_ATOMS: atom_id res chain seq x y z
N MET A 1 -9.78 8.59 -14.97
CA MET A 1 -10.89 7.63 -14.85
C MET A 1 -10.80 7.03 -13.46
N MET A 2 -11.84 7.17 -12.64
CA MET A 2 -11.85 6.61 -11.28
C MET A 2 -12.28 5.14 -11.31
N ILE A 3 -11.61 4.30 -10.54
CA ILE A 3 -11.97 2.89 -10.38
C ILE A 3 -13.05 2.82 -9.31
N THR A 4 -14.23 2.26 -9.60
CA THR A 4 -15.31 2.17 -8.62
C THR A 4 -15.04 1.06 -7.60
N PHE A 5 -15.17 1.35 -6.31
CA PHE A 5 -15.13 0.34 -5.26
C PHE A 5 -16.46 -0.42 -5.21
N ASN A 6 -16.49 -1.61 -5.83
CA ASN A 6 -17.69 -2.45 -5.87
C ASN A 6 -17.32 -3.94 -5.99
N GLU A 7 -18.34 -4.80 -6.01
CA GLU A 7 -18.11 -6.25 -6.09
C GLU A 7 -17.52 -6.69 -7.43
N MET A 8 -17.84 -5.98 -8.53
CA MET A 8 -17.22 -6.24 -9.84
C MET A 8 -15.71 -6.03 -9.80
N LEU A 9 -15.23 -4.99 -9.11
CA LEU A 9 -13.80 -4.78 -8.90
C LEU A 9 -13.18 -5.94 -8.12
N ARG A 10 -13.85 -6.44 -7.07
CA ARG A 10 -13.38 -7.60 -6.32
C ARG A 10 -13.22 -8.82 -7.23
N GLU A 11 -14.27 -9.15 -8.00
CA GLU A 11 -14.25 -10.28 -8.94
C GLU A 11 -13.12 -10.14 -9.96
N GLN A 12 -12.93 -8.94 -10.52
CA GLN A 12 -11.84 -8.65 -11.44
C GLN A 12 -10.46 -8.86 -10.81
N ILE A 13 -10.24 -8.35 -9.60
CA ILE A 13 -8.96 -8.52 -8.89
C ILE A 13 -8.70 -10.00 -8.62
N VAL A 14 -9.69 -10.73 -8.10
CA VAL A 14 -9.57 -12.17 -7.85
C VAL A 14 -9.25 -12.93 -9.14
N GLY A 15 -9.96 -12.62 -10.23
CA GLY A 15 -9.73 -13.21 -11.54
C GLY A 15 -8.33 -12.91 -12.09
N HIS A 16 -7.86 -11.66 -12.00
CA HIS A 16 -6.52 -11.29 -12.45
C HIS A 16 -5.44 -11.98 -11.63
N LEU A 17 -5.55 -11.97 -10.30
CA LEU A 17 -4.58 -12.62 -9.41
C LEU A 17 -4.52 -14.13 -9.63
N ALA A 18 -5.66 -14.79 -9.85
CA ALA A 18 -5.71 -16.22 -10.15
C ALA A 18 -5.03 -16.61 -11.46
N ASN A 19 -4.94 -15.67 -12.42
CA ASN A 19 -4.29 -15.87 -13.71
C ASN A 19 -2.78 -15.58 -13.69
N HIS A 20 -2.23 -15.06 -12.58
CA HIS A 20 -0.81 -14.80 -12.45
C HIS A 20 -0.05 -16.00 -11.90
N ASP A 21 1.02 -16.41 -12.59
CA ASP A 21 1.94 -17.41 -12.07
C ASP A 21 2.66 -16.91 -10.83
N ARG A 22 2.44 -17.56 -9.69
CA ARG A 22 3.18 -17.28 -8.46
C ARG A 22 4.63 -17.74 -8.64
N ARG A 23 5.56 -16.77 -8.59
CA ARG A 23 7.00 -17.04 -8.63
C ARG A 23 7.58 -17.03 -7.24
N THR A 24 8.58 -17.87 -7.00
CA THR A 24 9.35 -17.90 -5.77
C THR A 24 10.81 -17.79 -6.13
N TYR A 25 11.51 -16.90 -5.43
CA TYR A 25 12.94 -16.65 -5.63
C TYR A 25 13.69 -17.07 -4.37
N PRO A 26 14.92 -17.61 -4.50
CA PRO A 26 15.74 -17.90 -3.34
C PRO A 26 16.06 -16.61 -2.59
N LEU A 27 16.16 -16.71 -1.27
CA LEU A 27 16.34 -15.53 -0.41
C LEU A 27 17.76 -14.95 -0.42
N GLU A 28 18.76 -15.68 -0.92
CA GLU A 28 20.16 -15.23 -0.97
C GLU A 28 20.66 -14.66 0.38
N GLY A 29 20.30 -15.32 1.49
CA GLY A 29 20.64 -14.88 2.84
C GLY A 29 19.74 -13.79 3.44
N ARG A 30 18.68 -13.37 2.73
CA ARG A 30 17.65 -12.46 3.24
C ARG A 30 16.54 -13.23 3.97
N ARG A 31 15.62 -12.49 4.58
CA ARG A 31 14.44 -13.04 5.25
C ARG A 31 13.19 -12.70 4.44
N HIS A 32 12.20 -13.59 4.43
CA HIS A 32 10.91 -13.28 3.81
C HIS A 32 10.20 -12.18 4.60
N ALA A 33 9.52 -11.33 3.86
CA ALA A 33 8.57 -10.35 4.39
C ALA A 33 7.23 -10.55 3.68
N ALA A 34 6.15 -10.16 4.36
CA ALA A 34 4.82 -10.14 3.80
C ALA A 34 4.25 -8.73 3.90
N VAL A 35 3.49 -8.33 2.89
CA VAL A 35 2.83 -7.02 2.80
C VAL A 35 1.37 -7.20 2.41
N ALA A 36 0.51 -6.29 2.85
CA ALA A 36 -0.90 -6.26 2.50
C ALA A 36 -1.23 -5.07 1.60
N ILE A 37 -2.16 -5.28 0.66
CA ILE A 37 -2.85 -4.21 -0.06
C ILE A 37 -4.31 -4.25 0.39
N THR A 38 -4.67 -3.33 1.28
CA THR A 38 -6.05 -3.19 1.77
C THR A 38 -6.79 -2.20 0.91
N ILE A 39 -7.77 -2.67 0.15
CA ILE A 39 -8.59 -1.83 -0.74
C ILE A 39 -9.81 -1.31 0.01
N VAL A 40 -10.05 -0.01 -0.09
CA VAL A 40 -11.12 0.72 0.61
C VAL A 40 -11.91 1.60 -0.36
N ASP A 41 -13.11 1.98 0.05
CA ASP A 41 -13.87 3.04 -0.63
C ASP A 41 -13.36 4.41 -0.17
N SER A 42 -12.82 5.19 -1.10
CA SER A 42 -12.38 6.55 -0.88
C SER A 42 -13.53 7.50 -1.20
N ASP A 43 -14.18 7.99 -0.15
CA ASP A 43 -15.16 9.06 -0.24
C ASP A 43 -14.50 10.41 -0.65
N PRO A 44 -14.96 11.08 -1.72
CA PRO A 44 -14.37 12.32 -2.23
C PRO A 44 -14.66 13.56 -1.40
N VAL A 45 -15.60 13.50 -0.45
CA VAL A 45 -15.89 14.60 0.49
C VAL A 45 -15.08 14.43 1.77
N LEU A 46 -14.95 13.20 2.26
CA LEU A 46 -14.26 12.92 3.53
C LEU A 46 -12.75 12.80 3.39
N HIS A 47 -12.26 12.31 2.25
CA HIS A 47 -10.84 11.97 2.08
C HIS A 47 -10.10 12.89 1.09
N ASP A 48 -10.77 13.92 0.56
CA ASP A 48 -10.15 14.91 -0.32
C ASP A 48 -9.88 16.24 0.37
N GLY A 49 -8.96 17.02 -0.18
CA GLY A 49 -8.77 18.43 0.20
C GLY A 49 -7.94 18.66 1.46
N GLU A 50 -7.78 17.69 2.35
CA GLU A 50 -6.83 17.75 3.45
C GLU A 50 -5.54 17.00 3.12
N GLN A 51 -4.42 17.72 3.14
CA GLN A 51 -3.09 17.12 3.07
C GLN A 51 -2.48 17.16 4.48
N PRO A 52 -2.42 16.02 5.20
CA PRO A 52 -1.95 16.00 6.60
C PRO A 52 -0.48 16.40 6.76
N LEU A 53 0.28 16.34 5.67
CA LEU A 53 1.70 16.62 5.62
C LEU A 53 1.99 17.55 4.44
N GLU A 54 2.72 18.62 4.70
CA GLU A 54 3.25 19.47 3.63
C GLU A 54 4.07 18.61 2.66
N PRO A 55 3.92 18.79 1.33
CA PRO A 55 4.71 18.05 0.37
C PRO A 55 6.18 18.44 0.55
N GLU A 56 6.96 17.52 1.13
CA GLU A 56 8.42 17.61 1.01
C GLU A 56 8.73 17.40 -0.47
N PHE A 57 9.24 18.43 -1.14
CA PHE A 57 9.73 18.36 -2.51
C PHE A 57 10.90 17.36 -2.56
N SER A 58 10.55 16.08 -2.70
CA SER A 58 11.48 15.03 -3.07
C SER A 58 11.69 15.11 -4.57
N ASP A 59 12.93 14.88 -4.99
CA ASP A 59 13.26 14.80 -6.41
C ASP A 59 12.42 13.70 -7.07
N MET A 60 11.44 14.10 -7.89
CA MET A 60 10.54 13.19 -8.60
C MET A 60 11.20 12.55 -9.84
N SER A 61 12.50 12.78 -10.07
CA SER A 61 13.26 12.16 -11.17
C SER A 61 13.27 10.62 -11.12
N MET A 62 13.00 10.04 -9.96
CA MET A 62 12.95 8.59 -9.74
C MET A 62 11.58 7.96 -10.03
N VAL A 63 10.54 8.76 -10.28
CA VAL A 63 9.20 8.26 -10.61
C VAL A 63 9.14 7.96 -12.11
N PRO A 64 8.88 6.70 -12.53
CA PRO A 64 8.73 6.38 -13.94
C PRO A 64 7.50 7.10 -14.53
N GLY A 65 7.67 7.79 -15.66
CA GLY A 65 6.56 8.42 -16.40
C GLY A 65 6.70 9.93 -16.56
N ASP A 66 5.64 10.58 -17.03
CA ASP A 66 5.57 12.03 -17.16
C ASP A 66 5.06 12.66 -15.86
N THR A 67 5.94 13.35 -15.15
CA THR A 67 5.63 14.02 -13.88
C THR A 67 5.23 15.49 -14.07
N ARG A 68 5.16 15.99 -15.32
CA ARG A 68 4.77 17.38 -15.58
C ARG A 68 3.34 17.63 -15.12
N GLY A 69 3.17 18.64 -14.26
CA GLY A 69 1.88 18.98 -13.67
C GLY A 69 1.57 18.27 -12.35
N LEU A 70 2.48 17.42 -11.86
CA LEU A 70 2.41 16.90 -10.49
C LEU A 70 3.11 17.87 -9.55
N ASP A 71 2.39 18.38 -8.56
CA ASP A 71 2.91 19.29 -7.53
C ASP A 71 3.08 18.60 -6.17
N GLY A 72 2.91 17.27 -6.14
CA GLY A 72 3.01 16.44 -4.94
C GLY A 72 1.80 16.49 -4.02
N ARG A 73 0.76 17.26 -4.35
CA ARG A 73 -0.47 17.33 -3.55
C ARG A 73 -1.44 16.23 -3.95
N MET A 74 -2.09 15.64 -2.95
CA MET A 74 -3.13 14.62 -3.14
C MET A 74 -4.51 15.29 -2.99
N ILE A 75 -4.85 16.20 -3.91
CA ILE A 75 -6.12 16.95 -3.93
C ILE A 75 -6.84 16.68 -5.25
N GLY A 76 -8.16 16.44 -5.21
CA GLY A 76 -8.98 16.11 -6.38
C GLY A 76 -8.80 14.66 -6.84
N VAL A 77 -8.19 13.81 -6.02
CA VAL A 77 -7.81 12.43 -6.37
C VAL A 77 -8.62 11.36 -5.63
N ALA A 78 -9.37 11.76 -4.61
CA ALA A 78 -10.27 10.85 -3.90
C ALA A 78 -11.51 10.50 -4.76
N GLY A 79 -12.14 9.37 -4.43
CA GLY A 79 -13.29 8.85 -5.16
C GLY A 79 -13.09 7.43 -5.66
N GLY A 80 -13.85 6.48 -5.11
CA GLY A 80 -13.83 5.08 -5.53
C GLY A 80 -12.72 4.28 -4.86
N ALA A 81 -12.23 3.23 -5.52
CA ALA A 81 -11.28 2.30 -4.92
C ALA A 81 -9.91 2.94 -4.69
N ALA A 82 -9.48 2.92 -3.43
CA ALA A 82 -8.15 3.31 -2.99
C ALA A 82 -7.50 2.18 -2.19
N PHE A 83 -6.22 2.31 -1.87
CA PHE A 83 -5.53 1.40 -0.95
C PHE A 83 -4.73 2.16 0.09
N LEU A 84 -4.47 1.50 1.22
CA LEU A 84 -3.80 2.11 2.36
C LEU A 84 -2.28 2.05 2.23
N LEU A 85 -1.62 3.14 2.62
CA LEU A 85 -0.19 3.24 2.82
C LEU A 85 0.09 3.65 4.26
N CYS A 86 1.14 3.10 4.87
CA CYS A 86 1.64 3.51 6.18
C CYS A 86 2.92 4.34 6.01
N ARG A 87 3.13 5.31 6.91
CA ARG A 87 4.42 5.99 7.02
C ARG A 87 5.28 5.25 8.02
N ARG A 88 6.39 4.66 7.56
CA ARG A 88 7.28 3.88 8.42
C ARG A 88 7.81 4.72 9.56
N ALA A 89 7.82 4.16 10.77
CA ALA A 89 8.29 4.86 11.96
C ALA A 89 9.68 5.49 11.75
N PRO A 90 9.90 6.76 12.14
CA PRO A 90 11.14 7.47 11.86
C PRO A 90 12.37 6.86 12.57
N ARG A 91 12.15 6.02 13.58
CA ARG A 91 13.19 5.33 14.36
C ARG A 91 13.67 4.01 13.75
N LEU A 92 13.16 3.61 12.59
CA LEU A 92 13.62 2.40 11.91
C LEU A 92 15.03 2.62 11.34
N ASN A 93 15.89 1.60 11.50
CA ASN A 93 17.27 1.61 11.01
C ASN A 93 17.38 1.67 9.47
N SER A 94 16.29 1.42 8.75
CA SER A 94 16.19 1.51 7.29
C SER A 94 14.80 2.02 6.86
N HIS A 95 14.77 2.78 5.76
CA HIS A 95 13.54 3.29 5.12
C HIS A 95 12.63 4.10 6.06
N SER A 96 13.20 4.82 7.02
CA SER A 96 12.46 5.63 7.97
C SER A 96 11.68 6.76 7.27
N GLY A 97 10.44 6.99 7.69
CA GLY A 97 9.60 8.07 7.16
C GLY A 97 9.07 7.87 5.74
N GLN A 98 9.42 6.77 5.05
CA GLN A 98 8.92 6.43 3.72
C GLN A 98 7.48 5.91 3.79
N TRP A 99 6.70 6.22 2.77
CA TRP A 99 5.42 5.56 2.52
C TRP A 99 5.67 4.11 2.09
N ALA A 100 4.96 3.17 2.69
CA ALA A 100 5.07 1.74 2.42
C ALA A 100 3.70 1.07 2.51
N LEU A 101 3.60 -0.11 1.90
CA LEU A 101 2.51 -1.02 2.21
C LEU A 101 2.65 -1.52 3.66
N PRO A 102 1.54 -1.74 4.39
CA PRO A 102 1.59 -2.40 5.69
C PRO A 102 2.23 -3.76 5.58
N GLY A 103 3.18 -4.06 6.46
CA GLY A 103 3.87 -5.33 6.41
C GLY A 103 5.23 -5.37 7.07
N GLY A 104 5.72 -6.59 7.22
CA GLY A 104 6.93 -6.85 7.97
C GLY A 104 7.43 -8.27 7.76
N ARG A 105 8.30 -8.68 8.67
CA ARG A 105 9.02 -9.95 8.55
C ARG A 105 8.07 -11.11 8.86
N ILE A 106 8.21 -12.20 8.12
CA ILE A 106 7.54 -13.46 8.47
C ILE A 106 8.33 -14.10 9.63
N ASP A 107 7.64 -14.38 10.74
CA ASP A 107 8.25 -15.03 11.90
C ASP A 107 8.26 -16.57 11.77
N ASP A 108 9.03 -17.24 12.64
CA ASP A 108 9.21 -18.69 12.57
C ASP A 108 7.89 -19.43 12.80
N GLY A 109 7.49 -20.26 11.84
CA GLY A 109 6.23 -21.01 11.87
C GLY A 109 5.00 -20.24 11.34
N GLU A 110 5.19 -18.99 10.92
CA GLU A 110 4.14 -18.14 10.33
C GLU A 110 4.10 -18.29 8.80
N ASP A 111 2.91 -18.20 8.19
CA ASP A 111 2.77 -18.10 6.73
C ASP A 111 2.64 -16.63 6.29
N ALA A 112 2.76 -16.39 4.98
CA ALA A 112 2.75 -15.01 4.45
C ALA A 112 1.43 -14.27 4.69
N VAL A 113 0.30 -14.98 4.74
CA VAL A 113 -1.02 -14.36 4.96
C VAL A 113 -1.14 -13.94 6.42
N THR A 114 -0.79 -14.83 7.35
CA THR A 114 -0.78 -14.59 8.79
C THR A 114 0.12 -13.41 9.13
N ALA A 115 1.35 -13.38 8.59
CA ALA A 115 2.28 -12.26 8.77
C ALA A 115 1.70 -10.94 8.26
N ALA A 116 1.13 -10.90 7.05
CA ALA A 116 0.55 -9.69 6.49
C ALA A 116 -0.64 -9.17 7.32
N LEU A 117 -1.51 -10.07 7.81
CA LEU A 117 -2.65 -9.73 8.66
C LEU A 117 -2.19 -9.18 10.02
N ARG A 118 -1.22 -9.84 10.67
CA ARG A 118 -0.63 -9.41 11.94
C ARG A 118 -0.02 -8.02 11.82
N GLU A 119 0.84 -7.81 10.82
CA GLU A 119 1.51 -6.52 10.60
C GLU A 119 0.50 -5.41 10.24
N THR A 120 -0.59 -5.75 9.54
CA THR A 120 -1.68 -4.79 9.27
C THR A 120 -2.41 -4.37 10.55
N ASP A 121 -2.65 -5.29 11.49
CA ASP A 121 -3.21 -4.93 12.81
C ASP A 121 -2.20 -4.11 13.62
N GLU A 122 -0.92 -4.50 13.64
CA GLU A 122 0.13 -3.79 14.40
C GLU A 122 0.37 -2.36 13.90
N GLU A 123 0.42 -2.15 12.58
CA GLU A 123 0.77 -0.84 12.00
C GLU A 123 -0.45 0.09 11.80
N LEU A 124 -1.63 -0.46 11.51
CA LEU A 124 -2.82 0.32 11.19
C LEU A 124 -3.98 0.14 12.19
N GLY A 125 -3.89 -0.83 13.11
CA GLY A 125 -5.01 -1.19 14.00
C GLY A 125 -6.18 -1.86 13.27
N LEU A 126 -5.93 -2.41 12.07
CA LEU A 126 -6.96 -3.01 11.22
C LEU A 126 -6.94 -4.52 11.33
N ARG A 127 -7.98 -5.08 11.97
CA ARG A 127 -8.21 -6.52 12.02
C ARG A 127 -9.07 -6.95 10.84
N LEU A 128 -8.48 -7.74 9.96
CA LEU A 128 -9.13 -8.30 8.77
C LEU A 128 -9.31 -9.81 8.99
N GLY A 129 -10.50 -10.33 8.68
CA GLY A 129 -10.89 -11.72 8.94
C GLY A 129 -12.25 -12.04 8.32
#